data_AF-A0A2P8VU54-F1
#
_entry.id   AF-A0A2P8VU54-F1
#
_cell.length_a   1.000
_cell.length_b   1.000
_cell.length_c   1.000
_cell.angle_alpha   90.00
_cell.angle_beta   90.00
_cell.angle_gamma   90.00
#
_symmetry.space_group_name_H-M   'P 1'
#
loop_
_entity.id
_entity.type
_entity.pdbx_description
1 polymer ?
#
loop_
_entity_poly.entity_id
_entity_poly.type
_entity_poly.pdbx_seq_one_letter_code
_entity_poly.pdbx_strand_id
1 'polypeptide(L)'
;MLQPYRLSSAPTRRPVVWRRWLSAVLALVLVSWLGLSATAKALATPPDLVAQSIQDLQNKQKNLEQQRNQLQQQQNEIQNRQADSETNLQSLEKNIVYTANQISETEYQLSQAEKELKDFEAQLKKAEDDYEEVRTGTVARLQYLQRQQGSEGWAVLLQSQNFNEFLDRQYQLKRVYAADRQVLADLKARAEAIQKQKAAVEEKSNQVAMLKQQLLSQ
;
A
#
# COMPACT_ATOMS: atom_id res chain seq x y z
N MET A 1 7.97 25.98 40.39
CA MET A 1 8.01 24.55 40.76
C MET A 1 8.34 23.74 39.52
N LEU A 2 9.53 23.13 39.56
CA LEU A 2 10.07 21.99 38.82
C LEU A 2 10.09 21.99 37.26
N GLN A 3 11.31 21.83 36.77
CA GLN A 3 11.81 21.79 35.40
C GLN A 3 11.48 20.48 34.65
N PRO A 4 11.58 20.48 33.31
CA PRO A 4 11.36 19.31 32.45
C PRO A 4 12.51 18.27 32.53
N TYR A 5 12.14 17.00 32.42
CA TYR A 5 13.04 15.85 32.41
C TYR A 5 14.02 15.90 31.22
N ARG A 6 15.31 15.76 31.52
CA ARG A 6 16.42 15.61 30.58
C ARG A 6 16.64 14.14 30.16
N LEU A 7 16.89 13.97 28.86
CA LEU A 7 17.75 13.03 28.12
C LEU A 7 18.41 11.84 28.85
N SER A 8 18.34 10.65 28.24
CA SER A 8 19.45 9.68 28.25
C SER A 8 19.37 8.71 27.06
N SER A 9 20.12 9.02 26.00
CA SER A 9 20.52 8.08 24.95
C SER A 9 21.67 7.20 25.46
N ALA A 10 21.45 5.89 25.55
CA ALA A 10 22.48 4.91 25.88
C ALA A 10 23.47 4.72 24.71
N PRO A 11 24.80 4.84 24.92
CA PRO A 11 25.77 4.35 23.95
C PRO A 11 25.95 2.84 24.13
N THR A 12 25.66 2.05 23.09
CA THR A 12 25.95 0.61 23.03
C THR A 12 27.47 0.39 22.94
N ARG A 13 28.09 0.10 24.08
CA ARG A 13 29.48 -0.38 24.16
C ARG A 13 29.58 -1.78 23.53
N ARG A 14 30.22 -1.89 22.37
CA ARG A 14 30.68 -3.18 21.83
C ARG A 14 31.78 -3.76 22.73
N PRO A 15 31.77 -5.06 23.05
CA PRO A 15 32.71 -5.63 24.02
C PRO A 15 34.13 -5.71 23.43
N VAL A 16 35.07 -5.00 24.08
CA VAL A 16 36.50 -4.84 23.72
C VAL A 16 37.32 -6.15 23.86
N VAL A 17 36.67 -7.27 24.19
CA VAL A 17 37.32 -8.58 24.33
C VAL A 17 37.78 -9.15 22.99
N TRP A 18 37.07 -8.90 21.89
CA TRP A 18 37.41 -9.49 20.58
C TRP A 18 38.74 -8.99 20.00
N ARG A 19 39.14 -7.75 20.32
CA ARG A 19 40.44 -7.15 19.90
C ARG A 19 41.65 -7.69 20.66
N ARG A 20 41.46 -8.25 21.86
CA ARG A 20 42.54 -8.79 22.70
C ARG A 20 42.95 -10.20 22.28
N TRP A 21 42.02 -10.98 21.73
CA TRP A 21 42.31 -12.32 21.20
C TRP A 21 43.01 -12.28 19.83
N LEU A 22 42.67 -11.30 18.98
CA LEU A 22 43.33 -11.10 17.69
C LEU A 22 44.78 -10.62 17.80
N SER A 23 45.10 -9.81 18.82
CA SER A 23 46.48 -9.32 19.06
C SER A 23 47.40 -10.38 19.69
N ALA A 24 46.84 -11.33 20.45
CA ALA A 24 47.61 -12.43 21.03
C ALA A 24 48.05 -13.46 19.96
N VAL A 25 47.20 -13.72 18.96
CA VAL A 25 47.54 -14.63 17.85
C VAL A 25 48.59 -14.01 16.92
N LEU A 26 48.54 -12.70 16.71
CA LEU A 26 49.50 -11.99 15.84
C LEU A 26 50.89 -11.81 16.49
N ALA A 27 50.96 -11.71 17.81
CA ALA A 27 52.23 -11.66 18.55
C ALA A 27 52.95 -13.02 18.61
N LEU A 28 52.20 -14.14 18.66
CA LEU A 28 52.79 -15.49 18.64
C LEU A 28 53.41 -15.85 17.29
N VAL A 29 52.90 -15.30 16.18
CA VAL A 29 53.49 -15.52 14.84
C VAL A 29 54.77 -14.69 14.65
N LEU A 30 54.88 -13.51 15.27
CA LEU A 30 56.07 -12.65 15.15
C LEU A 30 57.25 -13.11 16.03
N VAL A 31 56.99 -13.68 17.21
CA VAL A 31 58.06 -14.18 18.11
C VAL A 31 58.69 -15.49 17.60
N SER A 32 57.99 -16.25 16.75
CA SER A 32 58.54 -17.45 16.10
C SER A 32 59.64 -17.12 15.06
N TRP A 33 59.82 -15.85 14.68
CA TRP A 33 60.82 -15.45 13.67
C TRP A 33 62.14 -14.94 14.24
N LEU A 34 62.29 -14.82 15.57
CA LEU A 34 63.46 -14.21 16.22
C LEU A 34 64.03 -15.13 17.31
N GLY A 35 64.68 -16.22 16.90
CA GLY A 35 65.29 -17.13 17.85
C GLY A 35 66.10 -18.28 17.26
N LEU A 36 67.05 -17.99 16.37
CA LEU A 36 68.13 -18.94 16.08
C LEU A 36 69.40 -18.25 15.55
N SER A 37 70.07 -17.45 16.39
CA SER A 37 71.46 -17.05 16.15
C SER A 37 72.39 -18.14 16.67
N ALA A 38 72.69 -19.15 15.85
CA ALA A 38 73.69 -20.16 16.14
C ALA A 38 75.09 -19.65 15.75
N THR A 39 76.02 -19.65 16.71
CA THR A 39 77.45 -19.43 16.50
C THR A 39 78.04 -20.53 15.60
N ALA A 40 78.55 -20.16 14.42
CA ALA A 40 79.13 -21.08 13.45
C ALA A 40 80.50 -21.59 13.91
N LYS A 41 80.61 -22.89 14.21
CA LYS A 41 81.88 -23.63 14.08
C LYS A 41 81.95 -24.14 12.65
N ALA A 42 82.98 -23.74 11.91
CA ALA A 42 83.26 -24.22 10.56
C ALA A 42 83.70 -25.70 10.61
N LEU A 43 82.72 -26.62 10.55
CA LEU A 43 82.94 -27.94 9.99
C LEU A 43 82.65 -27.82 8.49
N ALA A 44 83.54 -28.35 7.66
CA ALA A 44 83.29 -28.49 6.23
C ALA A 44 82.01 -29.31 6.03
N THR A 45 80.94 -28.61 5.65
CA THR A 45 79.67 -29.22 5.26
C THR A 45 79.87 -29.93 3.94
N PRO A 46 79.56 -31.24 3.82
CA PRO A 46 79.57 -31.92 2.54
C PRO A 46 78.67 -31.17 1.54
N PRO A 47 79.06 -31.07 0.25
CA PRO A 47 78.38 -30.27 -0.77
C PRO A 47 76.88 -30.63 -0.95
N ASP A 48 76.48 -31.84 -0.58
CA ASP A 48 75.08 -32.30 -0.56
C ASP A 48 74.17 -31.49 0.40
N LEU A 49 74.67 -31.06 1.57
CA LEU A 49 73.85 -30.31 2.54
C LEU A 49 73.57 -28.87 2.10
N VAL A 50 74.52 -28.25 1.38
CA VAL A 50 74.35 -26.91 0.79
C VAL A 50 73.41 -26.97 -0.41
N ALA A 51 73.52 -28.01 -1.25
CA ALA A 51 72.61 -28.23 -2.38
C ALA A 51 71.15 -28.50 -1.92
N GLN A 52 70.96 -29.32 -0.87
CA GLN A 52 69.64 -29.53 -0.26
C GLN A 52 69.03 -28.21 0.28
N SER A 53 69.84 -27.35 0.90
CA SER A 53 69.37 -26.05 1.42
C SER A 53 68.92 -25.08 0.33
N ILE A 54 69.57 -25.09 -0.85
CA ILE A 54 69.19 -24.26 -2.01
C ILE A 54 67.90 -24.80 -2.64
N GLN A 55 67.78 -26.12 -2.77
CA GLN A 55 66.56 -26.77 -3.29
C GLN A 55 65.35 -26.47 -2.38
N ASP A 56 65.53 -26.51 -1.05
CA ASP A 56 64.50 -26.18 -0.08
C ASP A 56 64.08 -24.71 -0.14
N LEU A 57 65.03 -23.79 -0.34
CA LEU A 57 64.74 -22.37 -0.53
C LEU A 57 63.97 -22.11 -1.83
N GLN A 58 64.34 -22.77 -2.93
CA GLN A 58 63.60 -22.68 -4.19
C GLN A 58 62.18 -23.24 -4.07
N ASN A 59 62.00 -24.36 -3.36
CA ASN A 59 60.68 -24.94 -3.08
C ASN A 59 59.82 -24.01 -2.20
N LYS A 60 60.41 -23.38 -1.19
CA LYS A 60 59.74 -22.36 -0.37
C LYS A 60 59.34 -21.13 -1.20
N GLN A 61 60.22 -20.69 -2.11
CA GLN A 61 59.94 -19.56 -3.00
C GLN A 61 58.74 -19.87 -3.92
N LYS A 62 58.71 -21.05 -4.54
CA LYS A 62 57.57 -21.50 -5.36
C LYS A 62 56.27 -21.58 -4.55
N ASN A 63 56.32 -22.12 -3.33
CA ASN A 63 55.16 -22.19 -2.44
C ASN A 63 54.64 -20.78 -2.08
N LEU A 64 55.53 -19.85 -1.73
CA LEU A 64 55.15 -18.46 -1.44
C LEU A 64 54.54 -17.76 -2.65
N GLU A 65 55.04 -18.03 -3.85
CA GLU A 65 54.49 -17.48 -5.09
C GLU A 65 53.11 -18.05 -5.41
N GLN A 66 52.89 -19.35 -5.20
CA GLN A 66 51.56 -19.96 -5.28
C GLN A 66 50.59 -19.36 -4.25
N GLN A 67 51.01 -19.19 -2.99
CA GLN A 67 50.19 -18.57 -1.96
C GLN A 67 49.86 -17.12 -2.30
N ARG A 68 50.81 -16.35 -2.85
CA ARG A 68 50.55 -14.98 -3.34
C ARG A 68 49.51 -14.97 -4.46
N ASN A 69 49.63 -15.87 -5.44
CA ASN A 69 48.66 -15.96 -6.52
C ASN A 69 47.26 -16.34 -6.01
N GLN A 70 47.16 -17.27 -5.06
CA GLN A 70 45.89 -17.62 -4.42
C GLN A 70 45.28 -16.45 -3.65
N LEU A 71 46.09 -15.72 -2.87
CA LEU A 71 45.62 -14.53 -2.15
C LEU A 71 45.18 -13.42 -3.12
N GLN A 72 45.87 -13.23 -4.24
CA GLN A 72 45.48 -12.26 -5.26
C GLN A 72 44.14 -12.64 -5.91
N GLN A 73 43.94 -13.92 -6.22
CA GLN A 73 42.65 -14.44 -6.73
C GLN A 73 41.53 -14.20 -5.72
N GLN A 74 41.74 -14.55 -4.44
CA GLN A 74 40.77 -14.31 -3.38
C GLN A 74 40.46 -12.81 -3.21
N GLN A 75 41.47 -11.94 -3.31
CA GLN A 75 41.27 -10.49 -3.24
C GLN A 75 40.39 -9.99 -4.39
N ASN A 76 40.66 -10.45 -5.62
CA ASN A 76 39.86 -10.09 -6.79
C ASN A 76 38.42 -10.61 -6.67
N GLU A 77 38.23 -11.84 -6.18
CA GLU A 77 36.90 -12.40 -5.90
C GLU A 77 36.14 -11.58 -4.87
N ILE A 78 36.79 -11.15 -3.78
CA ILE A 78 36.19 -10.31 -2.75
C ILE A 78 35.80 -8.94 -3.34
N GLN A 79 36.67 -8.32 -4.15
CA GLN A 79 36.38 -7.04 -4.80
C GLN A 79 35.19 -7.14 -5.76
N ASN A 80 35.12 -8.20 -6.57
CA ASN A 80 33.99 -8.43 -7.47
C ASN A 80 32.70 -8.62 -6.69
N ARG A 81 32.70 -9.45 -5.63
CA ARG A 81 31.54 -9.64 -4.76
C ARG A 81 31.11 -8.36 -4.06
N GLN A 82 32.05 -7.49 -3.71
CA GLN A 82 31.74 -6.18 -3.13
C GLN A 82 31.06 -5.28 -4.17
N ALA A 83 31.59 -5.20 -5.40
CA ALA A 83 30.98 -4.41 -6.47
C ALA A 83 29.57 -4.91 -6.85
N ASP A 84 29.37 -6.23 -6.90
CA ASP A 84 28.06 -6.84 -7.12
C ASP A 84 27.09 -6.49 -5.98
N SER A 85 27.57 -6.53 -4.73
CA SER A 85 26.75 -6.17 -3.56
C SER A 85 26.37 -4.69 -3.55
N GLU A 86 27.29 -3.80 -3.91
CA GLU A 86 27.03 -2.37 -4.04
C GLU A 86 26.00 -2.08 -5.15
N THR A 87 26.12 -2.77 -6.28
CA THR A 87 25.14 -2.68 -7.39
C THR A 87 23.76 -3.16 -6.95
N ASN A 88 23.70 -4.29 -6.23
CA ASN A 88 22.44 -4.83 -5.70
C ASN A 88 21.81 -3.89 -4.67
N LEU A 89 22.61 -3.27 -3.79
CA LEU A 89 22.13 -2.27 -2.84
C LEU A 89 21.54 -1.04 -3.54
N GLN A 90 22.22 -0.51 -4.55
CA GLN A 90 21.70 0.63 -5.33
C GLN A 90 20.40 0.28 -6.06
N SER A 91 20.30 -0.94 -6.60
CA SER A 91 19.07 -1.43 -7.24
C SER A 91 17.93 -1.54 -6.22
N LEU A 92 18.21 -2.08 -5.03
CA LEU A 92 17.22 -2.21 -3.97
C LEU A 92 16.75 -0.84 -3.46
N GLU A 93 17.65 0.12 -3.28
CA GLU A 93 17.31 1.49 -2.87
C GLU A 93 16.39 2.17 -3.90
N LYS A 94 16.69 2.02 -5.20
CA LYS A 94 15.81 2.52 -6.27
C LYS A 94 14.43 1.86 -6.23
N ASN A 95 14.38 0.54 -6.02
CA ASN A 95 13.11 -0.19 -5.91
C ASN A 95 12.31 0.26 -4.68
N ILE A 96 12.96 0.51 -3.54
CA ILE A 96 12.29 1.03 -2.34
C ILE A 96 11.65 2.39 -2.62
N VAL A 97 12.38 3.31 -3.25
CA VAL A 97 11.83 4.64 -3.59
C VAL A 97 10.69 4.53 -4.59
N TYR A 98 10.83 3.68 -5.61
CA TYR A 98 9.80 3.44 -6.60
C TYR A 98 8.52 2.87 -5.96
N THR A 99 8.64 1.82 -5.16
CA THR A 99 7.51 1.20 -4.46
C THR A 99 6.87 2.17 -3.47
N ALA A 100 7.66 2.97 -2.73
CA ALA A 100 7.12 3.99 -1.83
C ALA A 100 6.27 5.03 -2.57
N ASN A 101 6.70 5.46 -3.76
CA ASN A 101 5.90 6.37 -4.60
C ASN A 101 4.62 5.70 -5.12
N GLN A 102 4.68 4.43 -5.52
CA GLN A 102 3.49 3.68 -5.94
C GLN A 102 2.48 3.53 -4.79
N ILE A 103 2.94 3.19 -3.58
CA ILE A 103 2.12 3.13 -2.38
C ILE A 103 1.44 4.47 -2.12
N SER A 104 2.20 5.57 -2.13
CA SER A 104 1.64 6.91 -1.88
C SER A 104 0.59 7.30 -2.92
N GLU A 105 0.79 6.96 -4.19
CA GLU A 105 -0.18 7.22 -5.26
C GLU A 105 -1.45 6.36 -5.08
N THR A 106 -1.30 5.07 -4.79
CA THR A 106 -2.43 4.18 -4.52
C THR A 106 -3.22 4.62 -3.29
N GLU A 107 -2.56 5.05 -2.21
CA GLU A 107 -3.22 5.59 -1.01
C GLU A 107 -4.00 6.88 -1.32
N TYR A 108 -3.44 7.77 -2.14
CA TYR A 108 -4.14 8.97 -2.57
C TYR A 108 -5.39 8.64 -3.39
N GLN A 109 -5.26 7.76 -4.39
CA GLN A 109 -6.39 7.31 -5.21
C GLN A 109 -7.47 6.63 -4.37
N LEU A 110 -7.06 5.79 -3.41
CA LEU A 110 -7.97 5.15 -2.48
C LEU A 110 -8.75 6.18 -1.66
N SER A 111 -8.07 7.19 -1.12
CA SER A 111 -8.72 8.24 -0.35
C SER A 111 -9.74 9.04 -1.18
N GLN A 112 -9.42 9.37 -2.43
CA GLN A 112 -10.39 10.03 -3.32
C GLN A 112 -11.59 9.13 -3.62
N ALA A 113 -11.35 7.86 -3.94
CA ALA A 113 -12.41 6.90 -4.24
C ALA A 113 -13.34 6.66 -3.05
N GLU A 114 -12.80 6.57 -1.83
CA GLU A 114 -13.60 6.45 -0.60
C GLU A 114 -14.46 7.70 -0.34
N LYS A 115 -13.90 8.89 -0.60
CA LYS A 115 -14.66 10.14 -0.46
C LYS A 115 -15.79 10.22 -1.48
N GLU A 116 -15.51 9.92 -2.74
CA GLU A 116 -16.53 9.85 -3.78
C GLU A 116 -17.62 8.85 -3.41
N LEU A 117 -17.26 7.63 -2.99
CA LEU A 117 -18.21 6.60 -2.58
C LEU A 117 -19.15 7.13 -1.49
N LYS A 118 -18.61 7.76 -0.44
CA LYS A 118 -19.39 8.33 0.65
C LYS A 118 -20.36 9.42 0.18
N ASP A 119 -19.91 10.28 -0.73
CA ASP A 119 -20.76 11.35 -1.29
C ASP A 119 -21.89 10.76 -2.14
N PHE A 120 -21.62 9.69 -2.90
CA PHE A 120 -22.64 8.97 -3.68
C PHE A 120 -23.64 8.24 -2.78
N GLU A 121 -23.18 7.56 -1.72
CA GLU A 121 -24.06 6.91 -0.74
C GLU A 121 -24.98 7.92 -0.04
N ALA A 122 -24.46 9.10 0.31
CA ALA A 122 -25.26 10.17 0.92
C ALA A 122 -26.33 10.71 -0.06
N GLN A 123 -25.97 10.89 -1.33
CA GLN A 123 -26.91 11.32 -2.37
C GLN A 123 -27.98 10.26 -2.64
N LEU A 124 -27.59 8.98 -2.70
CA LEU A 124 -28.52 7.87 -2.86
C LEU A 124 -29.50 7.82 -1.70
N LYS A 125 -29.02 7.89 -0.46
CA LYS A 125 -29.87 7.90 0.74
C LYS A 125 -30.90 9.03 0.69
N LYS A 126 -30.45 10.25 0.35
CA LYS A 126 -31.35 11.39 0.19
C LYS A 126 -32.40 11.15 -0.90
N ALA A 127 -31.99 10.60 -2.04
CA ALA A 127 -32.92 10.29 -3.13
C ALA A 127 -33.96 9.22 -2.73
N GLU A 128 -33.57 8.22 -1.95
CA GLU A 128 -34.47 7.21 -1.39
C GLU A 128 -35.46 7.81 -0.40
N ASP A 129 -35.00 8.66 0.53
CA ASP A 129 -35.83 9.35 1.51
C ASP A 129 -36.86 10.27 0.80
N ASP A 130 -36.40 11.10 -0.14
CA ASP A 130 -37.25 11.99 -0.96
C ASP A 130 -38.27 11.18 -1.79
N TYR A 131 -37.89 10.00 -2.27
CA TYR A 131 -38.77 9.11 -3.03
C TYR A 131 -39.86 8.50 -2.13
N GLU A 132 -39.51 8.00 -0.95
CA GLU A 132 -40.48 7.38 -0.04
C GLU A 132 -41.48 8.38 0.53
N GLU A 133 -41.08 9.63 0.77
CA GLU A 133 -42.00 10.71 1.16
C GLU A 133 -43.09 10.92 0.09
N VAL A 134 -42.66 11.15 -1.16
CA VAL A 134 -43.58 11.40 -2.28
C VAL A 134 -44.43 10.15 -2.56
N ARG A 135 -43.84 8.97 -2.49
CA ARG A 135 -44.53 7.69 -2.72
C ARG A 135 -45.63 7.46 -1.69
N THR A 136 -45.33 7.65 -0.41
CA THR A 136 -46.30 7.44 0.68
C THR A 136 -47.48 8.41 0.56
N GLY A 137 -47.21 9.69 0.30
CA GLY A 137 -48.24 10.69 0.05
C GLY A 137 -49.12 10.35 -1.15
N THR A 138 -48.50 9.90 -2.25
CA THR A 138 -49.21 9.49 -3.47
C THR A 138 -50.08 8.25 -3.22
N VAL A 139 -49.58 7.25 -2.50
CA VAL A 139 -50.35 6.04 -2.14
C VAL A 139 -51.55 6.40 -1.26
N ALA A 140 -51.36 7.24 -0.23
CA ALA A 140 -52.44 7.68 0.64
C ALA A 140 -53.54 8.41 -0.14
N ARG A 141 -53.15 9.29 -1.06
CA ARG A 141 -54.07 10.00 -1.96
C ARG A 141 -54.85 9.06 -2.87
N LEU A 142 -54.17 8.10 -3.51
CA LEU A 142 -54.83 7.12 -4.38
C LEU A 142 -55.81 6.24 -3.60
N GLN A 143 -55.46 5.82 -2.38
CA GLN A 143 -56.38 5.07 -1.51
C GLN A 143 -57.60 5.90 -1.11
N TYR A 144 -57.43 7.19 -0.81
CA TYR A 144 -58.53 8.10 -0.53
C TYR A 144 -59.48 8.22 -1.74
N LEU A 145 -58.92 8.45 -2.94
CA LEU A 145 -59.70 8.52 -4.18
C LEU A 145 -60.43 7.21 -4.49
N GLN A 146 -59.79 6.06 -4.28
CA GLN A 146 -60.40 4.75 -4.47
C GLN A 146 -61.62 4.54 -3.56
N ARG A 147 -61.52 4.95 -2.28
CA ARG A 147 -62.62 4.81 -1.32
C ARG A 147 -63.80 5.74 -1.64
N GLN A 148 -63.54 6.91 -2.22
CA GLN A 148 -64.58 7.89 -2.57
C GLN A 148 -65.32 7.61 -3.89
N GLN A 149 -64.78 6.74 -4.74
CA GLN A 149 -65.32 6.47 -6.08
C GLN A 149 -66.75 5.88 -6.06
N GLY A 150 -67.22 5.36 -4.92
CA GLY A 150 -68.53 4.74 -4.76
C GLY A 150 -69.68 5.64 -4.27
N SER A 151 -69.43 6.88 -3.77
CA SER A 151 -70.50 7.69 -3.14
C SER A 151 -70.58 9.15 -3.57
N GLU A 152 -69.48 9.83 -3.92
CA GLU A 152 -69.49 11.32 -3.98
C GLU A 152 -68.78 11.95 -5.19
N GLY A 153 -67.93 11.22 -5.94
CA GLY A 153 -67.10 11.82 -7.00
C GLY A 153 -67.88 12.46 -8.17
N TRP A 154 -68.97 11.83 -8.61
CA TRP A 154 -69.89 12.40 -9.61
C TRP A 154 -70.92 13.33 -8.97
N ALA A 155 -71.27 13.11 -7.71
CA ALA A 155 -72.24 13.93 -6.99
C ALA A 155 -71.74 15.38 -6.86
N VAL A 156 -70.45 15.59 -6.64
CA VAL A 156 -69.85 16.94 -6.59
C VAL A 156 -69.94 17.68 -7.94
N LEU A 157 -69.86 16.96 -9.07
CA LEU A 157 -70.08 17.56 -10.39
C LEU A 157 -71.56 17.87 -10.63
N LEU A 158 -72.45 16.96 -10.25
CA LEU A 158 -73.90 17.07 -10.48
C LEU A 158 -74.61 18.01 -9.49
N GLN A 159 -74.01 18.34 -8.35
CA GLN A 159 -74.48 19.36 -7.40
C GLN A 159 -74.10 20.80 -7.79
N SER A 160 -73.69 21.06 -9.02
CA SER A 160 -73.40 22.42 -9.49
C SER A 160 -74.71 23.21 -9.66
N GLN A 161 -74.69 24.50 -9.31
CA GLN A 161 -75.89 25.36 -9.34
C GLN A 161 -76.24 25.82 -10.77
N ASN A 162 -75.24 25.83 -11.67
CA ASN A 162 -75.40 26.23 -13.07
C ASN A 162 -74.35 25.58 -13.98
N PHE A 163 -74.56 25.71 -15.31
CA PHE A 163 -73.71 25.09 -16.32
C PHE A 163 -72.26 25.61 -16.34
N ASN A 164 -72.02 26.88 -16.03
CA ASN A 164 -70.66 27.42 -15.98
C ASN A 164 -69.86 26.81 -14.83
N GLU A 165 -70.49 26.68 -13.65
CA GLU A 165 -69.88 26.04 -12.48
C GLU A 165 -69.58 24.55 -12.72
N PHE A 166 -70.45 23.85 -13.47
CA PHE A 166 -70.18 22.48 -13.91
C PHE A 166 -68.91 22.38 -14.77
N LEU A 167 -68.78 23.24 -15.78
CA LEU A 167 -67.62 23.25 -16.68
C LEU A 167 -66.32 23.59 -15.95
N ASP A 168 -66.36 24.54 -15.02
CA ASP A 168 -65.21 24.91 -14.19
C ASP A 168 -64.75 23.76 -13.30
N ARG A 169 -65.69 23.07 -12.62
CA ARG A 169 -65.37 21.89 -11.80
C ARG A 169 -64.83 20.73 -12.63
N GLN A 170 -65.40 20.50 -13.82
CA GLN A 170 -64.90 19.48 -14.76
C GLN A 170 -63.46 19.79 -15.20
N TYR A 171 -63.16 21.06 -15.52
CA TYR A 171 -61.82 21.48 -15.90
C TYR A 171 -60.83 21.32 -14.75
N GLN A 172 -61.19 21.71 -13.53
CA GLN A 172 -60.37 21.54 -12.34
C GLN A 172 -60.05 20.07 -12.06
N LEU A 173 -61.05 19.18 -12.13
CA LEU A 173 -60.82 17.74 -11.98
C LEU A 173 -59.86 17.19 -13.03
N LYS A 174 -60.03 17.57 -14.31
CA LYS A 174 -59.10 17.17 -15.38
C LYS A 174 -57.66 17.57 -15.07
N ARG A 175 -57.44 18.79 -14.56
CA ARG A 175 -56.08 19.21 -14.15
C ARG A 175 -55.54 18.39 -12.98
N VAL A 176 -56.38 18.07 -11.99
CA VAL A 176 -55.98 17.24 -10.86
C VAL A 176 -55.54 15.86 -11.32
N TYR A 177 -56.32 15.21 -12.19
CA TYR A 177 -55.94 13.91 -12.77
C TYR A 177 -54.65 14.00 -13.61
N ALA A 178 -54.46 15.09 -14.36
CA ALA A 178 -53.23 15.31 -15.12
C ALA A 178 -52.01 15.43 -14.19
N ALA A 179 -52.12 16.20 -13.11
CA ALA A 179 -51.07 16.33 -12.11
C ALA A 179 -50.77 14.99 -11.42
N ASP A 180 -51.78 14.22 -11.05
CA ASP A 180 -51.59 12.91 -10.40
C ASP A 180 -50.89 11.91 -11.35
N ARG A 181 -51.22 11.93 -12.66
CA ARG A 181 -50.49 11.13 -13.66
C ARG A 181 -49.03 11.58 -13.80
N GLN A 182 -48.77 12.88 -13.74
CA GLN A 182 -47.41 13.41 -13.80
C GLN A 182 -46.60 12.95 -12.58
N VAL A 183 -47.15 13.03 -11.37
CA VAL A 183 -46.48 12.54 -10.15
C VAL A 183 -46.13 11.06 -10.25
N LEU A 184 -47.02 10.22 -10.80
CA LEU A 184 -46.73 8.80 -11.01
C LEU A 184 -45.61 8.56 -12.05
N ALA A 185 -45.58 9.36 -13.12
CA ALA A 185 -44.50 9.31 -14.10
C ALA A 185 -43.15 9.72 -13.47
N ASP A 186 -43.16 10.79 -12.67
CA ASP A 186 -41.97 11.28 -11.96
C ASP A 186 -41.47 10.25 -10.93
N LEU A 187 -42.38 9.62 -10.17
CA LEU A 187 -42.04 8.54 -9.24
C LEU A 187 -41.38 7.36 -9.97
N LYS A 188 -41.92 6.96 -11.12
CA LYS A 188 -41.31 5.91 -11.94
C LYS A 188 -39.89 6.29 -12.38
N ALA A 189 -39.71 7.51 -12.89
CA ALA A 189 -38.41 7.99 -13.34
C ALA A 189 -37.39 8.07 -12.17
N ARG A 190 -37.84 8.51 -10.99
CA ARG A 190 -37.02 8.53 -9.77
C ARG A 190 -36.61 7.13 -9.32
N ALA A 191 -37.54 6.16 -9.35
CA ALA A 191 -37.22 4.78 -9.02
C ALA A 191 -36.15 4.19 -9.96
N GLU A 192 -36.26 4.46 -11.26
CA GLU A 192 -35.24 4.05 -12.24
C GLU A 192 -33.88 4.75 -12.00
N ALA A 193 -33.90 6.04 -11.64
CA ALA A 193 -32.68 6.78 -11.31
C ALA A 193 -32.01 6.24 -10.03
N ILE A 194 -32.77 5.94 -8.99
CA ILE A 194 -32.27 5.32 -7.74
C ILE A 194 -31.63 3.97 -8.06
N GLN A 195 -32.24 3.15 -8.91
CA GLN A 195 -31.65 1.86 -9.30
C GLN A 195 -30.31 2.03 -10.02
N LYS A 196 -30.17 3.04 -10.88
CA LYS A 196 -28.88 3.36 -11.52
C LYS A 196 -27.85 3.86 -10.50
N GLN A 197 -28.26 4.70 -9.55
CA GLN A 197 -27.39 5.18 -8.48
C GLN A 197 -26.89 4.03 -7.59
N LYS A 198 -27.74 3.06 -7.26
CA LYS A 198 -27.35 1.84 -6.53
C LYS A 198 -26.26 1.06 -7.26
N ALA A 199 -26.45 0.83 -8.56
CA ALA A 199 -25.46 0.14 -9.37
C ALA A 199 -24.12 0.92 -9.42
N ALA A 200 -24.17 2.25 -9.51
CA ALA A 200 -22.97 3.08 -9.48
C ALA A 200 -22.24 3.03 -8.13
N VAL A 201 -22.98 3.01 -7.01
CA VAL A 201 -22.41 2.82 -5.66
C VAL A 201 -21.72 1.46 -5.55
N GLU A 202 -22.35 0.40 -6.05
CA GLU A 202 -21.77 -0.94 -6.04
C GLU A 202 -20.47 -1.01 -6.87
N GLU A 203 -20.47 -0.41 -8.06
CA GLU A 203 -19.27 -0.32 -8.91
C GLU A 203 -18.13 0.43 -8.19
N LYS A 204 -18.43 1.59 -7.59
CA LYS A 204 -17.44 2.39 -6.84
C LYS A 204 -16.92 1.66 -5.60
N SER A 205 -17.79 0.94 -4.89
CA SER A 205 -17.39 0.08 -3.76
C SER A 205 -16.41 -1.02 -4.21
N ASN A 206 -16.67 -1.65 -5.35
CA ASN A 206 -15.78 -2.65 -5.93
C ASN A 206 -14.42 -2.04 -6.33
N GLN A 207 -14.40 -0.84 -6.90
CA GLN A 207 -13.16 -0.11 -7.20
C GLN A 207 -12.33 0.16 -5.94
N VAL A 208 -12.97 0.63 -4.86
CA VAL A 208 -12.33 0.83 -3.55
C VAL A 208 -11.76 -0.49 -3.02
N ALA A 209 -12.51 -1.59 -3.11
CA ALA A 209 -12.04 -2.90 -2.67
C ALA A 209 -10.81 -3.38 -3.46
N MET A 210 -10.78 -3.17 -4.78
CA MET A 210 -9.62 -3.51 -5.61
C MET A 210 -8.39 -2.68 -5.25
N LEU A 211 -8.54 -1.37 -5.05
CA LEU A 211 -7.42 -0.50 -4.64
C LEU A 211 -6.85 -0.91 -3.28
N LYS A 212 -7.72 -1.27 -2.32
CA LYS A 212 -7.29 -1.84 -1.03
C LYS A 212 -6.52 -3.13 -1.20
N GLN A 213 -7.00 -4.04 -2.06
CA GLN A 213 -6.31 -5.31 -2.32
C GLN A 213 -4.94 -5.09 -2.97
N GLN A 214 -4.84 -4.17 -3.94
CA GLN A 214 -3.58 -3.81 -4.58
C GLN A 214 -2.58 -3.28 -3.54
N LEU A 215 -3.02 -2.39 -2.66
CA LEU A 215 -2.20 -1.84 -1.58
C LEU A 215 -1.70 -2.92 -0.61
N LEU A 216 -2.53 -3.90 -0.26
CA LEU A 216 -2.18 -5.01 0.64
C LEU A 216 -1.25 -6.04 0.00
N SER A 217 -1.18 -6.09 -1.33
CA SER A 217 -0.36 -7.05 -2.08
C SER A 217 1.02 -6.54 -2.48
N GLN A 218 1.32 -5.26 -2.24
CA GLN A 218 2.65 -4.65 -2.40
C GLN A 218 3.53 -4.93 -1.18
#